data_AF-A0A9W9XHU8-F1
#
_entry.id   AF-A0A9W9XHU8-F1
#
_cell.length_a   1.000
_cell.length_b   1.000
_cell.length_c   1.000
_cell.angle_alpha   90.00
_cell.angle_beta   90.00
_cell.angle_gamma   90.00
#
_symmetry.space_group_name_H-M   'P 1'
#
loop_
_entity.id
_entity.type
_entity.pdbx_description
1 polymer ?
#
loop_
_entity_poly.entity_id
_entity_poly.type
_entity_poly.pdbx_seq_one_letter_code
_entity_poly.pdbx_strand_id
1 'polypeptide(L)'
;MANDDGAHYHQSWKDRLSAFEQQFDAQSSSFIAQLAAQNENLAAQDAIIAELQARIAEQESKIRQLMKCRKMYFNVRERCWLGFLRDSCVGEGEKHKNRIRLLNSAFVHGGDVTSDARMLCERRPAEENHAFESLYGLQPQEILGLQEAGGRKVLLLLNFVGDTRLQAKWIFNQADDESLREIVRLVGENRLEEAGDLAEAFPVEQKIEITRHALPSRNWGLGQMPLY
;
A
#
# COMPACT_ATOMS: atom_id res chain seq x y z
N MET A 1 66.75 -68.11 -35.13
CA MET A 1 65.53 -67.28 -35.28
C MET A 1 64.78 -67.28 -33.95
N ALA A 2 65.24 -66.49 -32.97
CA ALA A 2 64.61 -66.45 -31.63
C ALA A 2 64.99 -65.20 -30.80
N ASN A 3 65.28 -64.06 -31.44
CA ASN A 3 65.70 -62.84 -30.72
C ASN A 3 64.95 -61.55 -31.14
N ASP A 4 63.95 -61.66 -32.03
CA ASP A 4 63.22 -60.49 -32.55
C ASP A 4 61.97 -60.15 -31.71
N ASP A 5 61.38 -61.15 -31.05
CA ASP A 5 60.13 -60.98 -30.29
C ASP A 5 60.30 -60.14 -29.00
N GLY A 6 61.50 -60.15 -28.39
CA GLY A 6 61.78 -59.41 -27.16
C GLY A 6 61.92 -57.90 -27.36
N ALA A 7 62.48 -57.47 -28.49
CA ALA A 7 62.61 -56.06 -28.84
C ALA A 7 61.24 -55.46 -29.20
N HIS A 8 60.43 -56.21 -29.96
CA HIS A 8 59.05 -55.85 -30.26
C HIS A 8 58.18 -55.73 -29.00
N TYR A 9 58.33 -56.63 -28.04
CA TYR A 9 57.59 -56.58 -26.77
C TYR A 9 57.98 -55.36 -25.91
N HIS A 10 59.26 -55.01 -25.86
CA HIS A 10 59.74 -53.84 -25.11
C HIS A 10 59.27 -52.52 -25.75
N GLN A 11 59.29 -52.42 -27.08
CA GLN A 11 58.77 -51.24 -27.78
C GLN A 11 57.25 -51.11 -27.61
N SER A 12 56.50 -52.20 -27.73
CA SER A 12 55.06 -52.24 -27.47
C SER A 12 54.70 -51.75 -26.05
N TRP A 13 55.48 -52.11 -25.04
CA TRP A 13 55.27 -51.63 -23.68
C TRP A 13 55.55 -50.13 -23.51
N LYS A 14 56.59 -49.61 -24.17
CA LYS A 14 56.88 -48.17 -24.17
C LYS A 14 55.76 -47.37 -24.83
N ASP A 15 55.27 -47.85 -25.97
CA ASP A 15 54.19 -47.19 -26.69
C ASP A 15 52.89 -47.19 -25.87
N ARG A 16 52.58 -48.30 -25.19
CA ARG A 16 51.42 -48.39 -24.28
C ARG A 16 51.56 -47.47 -23.06
N LEU A 17 52.74 -47.36 -22.48
CA LEU A 17 53.01 -46.45 -21.36
C LEU A 17 52.86 -45.00 -21.80
N SER A 18 53.44 -44.62 -22.94
CA SER A 18 53.32 -43.27 -23.50
C SER A 18 51.88 -42.92 -23.85
N ALA A 19 51.12 -43.85 -24.43
CA ALA A 19 49.70 -43.65 -24.70
C ALA A 19 48.87 -43.47 -23.41
N PHE A 20 49.20 -44.22 -22.35
CA PHE A 20 48.56 -44.06 -21.04
C PHE A 20 48.88 -42.70 -20.42
N GLU A 21 50.15 -42.27 -20.45
CA GLU A 21 50.58 -40.95 -19.95
C GLU A 21 49.84 -39.82 -20.69
N GLN A 22 49.78 -39.88 -22.02
CA GLN A 22 49.03 -38.91 -22.83
C GLN A 22 47.53 -38.90 -22.49
N GLN A 23 46.93 -40.07 -22.30
CA GLN A 23 45.52 -40.18 -21.93
C GLN A 23 45.27 -39.61 -20.53
N PHE A 24 46.16 -39.90 -19.57
CA PHE A 24 46.07 -39.39 -18.21
C PHE A 24 46.23 -37.87 -18.18
N ASP A 25 47.19 -37.32 -18.91
CA ASP A 25 47.42 -35.87 -19.00
C ASP A 25 46.23 -35.15 -19.65
N ALA A 26 45.65 -35.73 -20.71
CA ALA A 26 44.45 -35.20 -21.36
C ALA A 26 43.24 -35.20 -20.41
N GLN A 27 43.03 -36.30 -19.67
CA GLN A 27 41.95 -36.39 -18.69
C GLN A 27 42.15 -35.41 -17.52
N SER A 28 43.36 -35.33 -16.98
CA SER A 28 43.72 -34.40 -15.90
C SER A 28 43.49 -32.96 -16.33
N SER A 29 43.95 -32.58 -17.53
CA SER A 29 43.75 -31.24 -18.09
C SER A 29 42.26 -30.91 -18.30
N SER A 30 41.48 -31.86 -18.81
CA SER A 30 40.03 -31.68 -18.96
C SER A 30 39.32 -31.50 -17.61
N PHE A 31 39.71 -32.26 -16.59
CA PHE A 31 39.13 -32.16 -15.26
C PHE A 31 39.48 -30.82 -14.59
N ILE A 32 40.73 -30.37 -14.72
CA ILE A 32 41.17 -29.05 -14.25
C ILE A 32 40.37 -27.93 -14.94
N ALA A 33 40.15 -28.01 -16.25
CA ALA A 33 39.34 -27.04 -16.97
C ALA A 33 37.88 -27.01 -16.51
N GLN A 34 37.28 -28.17 -16.24
CA GLN A 34 35.92 -28.26 -15.69
C GLN A 34 35.82 -27.65 -14.29
N LEU A 35 36.80 -27.92 -13.41
CA LEU A 35 36.87 -27.32 -12.08
C LEU A 35 37.01 -25.80 -12.16
N ALA A 36 37.85 -25.29 -13.07
CA ALA A 36 38.00 -23.86 -13.29
C ALA A 36 36.68 -23.21 -13.72
N ALA A 37 35.98 -23.79 -14.71
CA ALA A 37 34.69 -23.30 -15.17
C ALA A 37 33.59 -23.37 -14.09
N GLN A 38 33.58 -24.42 -13.26
CA GLN A 38 32.66 -24.50 -12.13
C GLN A 38 32.95 -23.42 -11.08
N ASN A 39 34.22 -23.17 -10.76
CA ASN A 39 34.59 -22.12 -9.81
C ASN A 39 34.21 -20.72 -10.31
N GLU A 40 34.36 -20.45 -11.61
CA GLU A 40 33.90 -19.20 -12.22
C GLU A 40 32.38 -19.05 -12.12
N ASN A 41 31.63 -20.13 -12.40
CA ASN A 41 30.18 -20.12 -12.27
C ASN A 41 29.72 -19.93 -10.82
N LEU A 42 30.39 -20.56 -9.84
CA LEU A 42 30.10 -20.37 -8.42
C LEU A 42 30.35 -18.91 -8.00
N ALA A 43 31.48 -18.33 -8.41
CA ALA A 43 31.76 -16.92 -8.14
C ALA A 43 30.71 -15.98 -8.76
N ALA A 44 30.24 -16.28 -9.97
CA ALA A 44 29.17 -15.52 -10.61
C ALA A 44 27.82 -15.66 -9.87
N GLN A 45 27.49 -16.86 -9.40
CA GLN A 45 26.29 -17.09 -8.60
C GLN A 45 26.36 -16.38 -7.24
N ASP A 46 27.50 -16.43 -6.57
CA ASP A 46 27.71 -15.72 -5.30
C ASP A 46 27.54 -14.20 -5.47
N ALA A 47 28.02 -13.63 -6.58
CA ALA A 47 27.82 -12.23 -6.90
C ALA A 47 26.33 -11.88 -7.09
N ILE A 48 25.56 -12.73 -7.80
CA ILE A 48 24.11 -12.55 -7.98
C ILE A 48 23.38 -12.66 -6.64
N ILE A 49 23.74 -13.63 -5.80
CA ILE A 49 23.15 -13.80 -4.47
C ILE A 49 23.38 -12.56 -3.61
N ALA A 50 24.60 -12.03 -3.61
CA ALA A 50 24.93 -10.80 -2.88
C ALA A 50 24.12 -9.60 -3.37
N GLU A 51 23.94 -9.45 -4.69
CA GLU A 51 23.11 -8.39 -5.27
C GLU A 51 21.64 -8.53 -4.86
N LEU A 52 21.08 -9.74 -4.95
CA LEU A 52 19.69 -10.00 -4.56
C LEU A 52 19.47 -9.75 -3.06
N GLN A 53 20.40 -10.14 -2.21
CA GLN A 53 20.35 -9.85 -0.77
C GLN A 53 20.37 -8.35 -0.50
N ALA A 54 21.20 -7.58 -1.21
CA ALA A 54 21.23 -6.13 -1.09
C ALA A 54 19.89 -5.50 -1.51
N ARG A 55 19.29 -5.97 -2.62
CA ARG A 55 17.97 -5.50 -3.09
C ARG A 55 16.85 -5.84 -2.12
N ILE A 56 16.85 -7.02 -1.53
CA ILE A 56 15.88 -7.42 -0.50
C ILE A 56 16.00 -6.48 0.70
N ALA A 57 17.22 -6.26 1.22
CA ALA A 57 17.45 -5.37 2.36
C ALA A 57 16.96 -3.93 2.09
N GLU A 58 17.19 -3.43 0.87
CA GLU A 58 16.71 -2.11 0.44
C GLU A 58 15.17 -2.06 0.39
N GLN A 59 14.52 -3.05 -0.22
CA GLN A 59 13.07 -3.12 -0.31
C GLN A 59 12.42 -3.24 1.06
N GLU A 60 12.96 -4.06 1.95
CA GLU A 60 12.49 -4.15 3.33
C GLU A 60 12.60 -2.82 4.08
N SER A 61 13.70 -2.09 3.85
CA SER A 61 13.88 -0.75 4.43
C SER A 61 12.79 0.21 3.96
N LYS A 62 12.49 0.21 2.65
CA LYS A 62 11.40 1.01 2.05
C LYS A 62 10.04 0.62 2.63
N ILE A 63 9.74 -0.67 2.74
CA ILE A 63 8.49 -1.15 3.34
C ILE A 63 8.36 -0.69 4.80
N ARG A 64 9.43 -0.79 5.59
CA ARG A 64 9.44 -0.30 6.98
C ARG A 64 9.15 1.20 7.06
N GLN A 65 9.71 2.00 6.16
CA GLN A 65 9.42 3.44 6.08
C GLN A 65 7.97 3.71 5.70
N LEU A 66 7.44 3.03 4.67
CA LEU A 66 6.05 3.15 4.25
C LEU A 66 5.07 2.76 5.37
N MET A 67 5.37 1.71 6.13
CA MET A 67 4.55 1.32 7.29
C MET A 67 4.55 2.37 8.40
N LYS A 68 5.69 3.04 8.63
CA LYS A 68 5.74 4.19 9.56
C LYS A 68 4.86 5.35 9.05
N CYS A 69 4.96 5.70 7.78
CA CYS A 69 4.12 6.74 7.16
C CYS A 69 2.62 6.39 7.24
N ARG A 70 2.24 5.15 6.90
CA ARG A 70 0.87 4.64 7.04
C ARG A 70 0.37 4.77 8.48
N LYS A 71 1.19 4.39 9.46
CA LYS A 71 0.83 4.51 10.88
C LYS A 71 0.54 5.96 11.25
N MET A 72 1.41 6.90 10.85
CA MET A 72 1.23 8.32 11.11
C MET A 72 -0.01 8.87 10.41
N TYR A 73 -0.25 8.48 9.17
CA TYR A 73 -1.41 8.90 8.40
C TYR A 73 -2.72 8.40 9.02
N PHE A 74 -2.79 7.13 9.43
CA PHE A 74 -3.94 6.59 10.14
C PHE A 74 -4.15 7.25 11.52
N ASN A 75 -3.09 7.71 12.19
CA ASN A 75 -3.28 8.50 13.42
C ASN A 75 -4.01 9.83 13.13
N VAL A 76 -3.73 10.47 11.99
CA VAL A 76 -4.42 11.69 11.56
C VAL A 76 -5.89 11.38 11.22
N ARG A 77 -6.14 10.32 10.46
CA ARG A 77 -7.51 9.88 10.13
C ARG A 77 -8.32 9.51 11.38
N GLU A 78 -7.73 8.70 12.27
CA GLU A 78 -8.36 8.34 13.55
C GLU A 78 -8.67 9.58 14.39
N ARG A 79 -7.77 10.57 14.42
CA ARG A 79 -8.02 11.81 15.16
C ARG A 79 -9.19 12.60 14.58
N CYS A 80 -9.28 12.67 13.25
CA CYS A 80 -10.40 13.31 12.57
C CYS A 80 -11.73 12.62 12.92
N TRP A 81 -11.76 11.30 12.78
CA TRP A 81 -12.90 10.46 13.11
C TRP A 81 -13.37 10.66 14.56
N LEU A 82 -12.45 10.56 15.52
CA LEU A 82 -12.76 10.75 16.94
C LEU A 82 -13.17 12.19 17.26
N GLY A 83 -12.63 13.17 16.55
CA GLY A 83 -13.06 14.56 16.65
C GLY A 83 -14.52 14.73 16.21
N PHE A 84 -14.90 14.10 15.10
CA PHE A 84 -16.28 14.05 14.64
C PHE A 84 -17.20 13.39 15.66
N LEU A 85 -16.86 12.20 16.18
CA LEU A 85 -17.66 11.54 17.22
C LEU A 85 -17.83 12.45 18.44
N ARG A 86 -16.74 13.07 18.90
CA ARG A 86 -16.76 13.97 20.06
C ARG A 86 -17.69 15.17 19.86
N ASP A 87 -17.66 15.77 18.68
CA ASP A 87 -18.31 17.05 18.41
C ASP A 87 -19.73 16.90 17.86
N SER A 88 -20.03 15.78 17.20
CA SER A 88 -21.26 15.59 16.42
C SER A 88 -22.12 14.42 16.91
N CYS A 89 -21.57 13.45 17.65
CA CYS A 89 -22.34 12.31 18.16
C CYS A 89 -22.67 12.50 19.65
N VAL A 90 -23.96 12.38 19.98
CA VAL A 90 -24.46 12.54 21.35
C VAL A 90 -23.87 11.44 22.24
N GLY A 91 -23.31 11.82 23.40
CA GLY A 91 -22.77 10.88 24.38
C GLY A 91 -21.31 10.48 24.19
N GLU A 92 -20.67 10.83 23.07
CA GLU A 92 -19.29 10.43 22.76
C GLU A 92 -18.23 11.47 23.20
N GLY A 93 -18.67 12.64 23.67
CA GLY A 93 -17.83 13.81 23.93
C GLY A 93 -16.65 13.63 24.91
N GLU A 94 -16.81 12.91 26.01
CA GLU A 94 -15.70 12.69 26.97
C GLU A 94 -14.89 11.43 26.65
N LYS A 95 -15.54 10.41 26.08
CA LYS A 95 -14.99 9.07 25.84
C LYS A 95 -13.71 9.08 25.03
N HIS A 96 -13.59 10.00 24.06
CA HIS A 96 -12.50 10.00 23.09
C HIS A 96 -11.39 11.03 23.35
N LYS A 97 -11.54 11.95 24.33
CA LYS A 97 -10.59 13.04 24.54
C LYS A 97 -9.17 12.57 24.82
N ASN A 98 -9.01 11.55 25.67
CA ASN A 98 -7.69 11.02 26.00
C ASN A 98 -7.01 10.39 24.78
N ARG A 99 -7.76 9.64 23.96
CA ARG A 99 -7.23 9.07 22.73
C ARG A 99 -6.83 10.16 21.73
N ILE A 100 -7.67 11.16 21.52
CA ILE A 100 -7.40 12.31 20.64
C ILE A 100 -6.09 13.01 21.04
N ARG A 101 -5.83 13.21 22.35
CA ARG A 101 -4.60 13.83 22.87
C ARG A 101 -3.34 13.02 22.55
N LEU A 102 -3.44 11.70 22.45
CA LEU A 102 -2.32 10.80 22.13
C LEU A 102 -2.06 10.66 20.62
N LEU A 103 -3.00 11.10 19.78
CA LEU A 103 -2.86 11.06 18.33
C LEU A 103 -2.14 12.29 17.80
N ASN A 104 -1.43 12.13 16.68
CA ASN A 104 -0.67 13.19 16.00
C ASN A 104 -1.44 14.52 15.95
N SER A 105 -0.74 15.63 16.22
CA SER A 105 -1.29 17.00 16.16
C SER A 105 -1.28 17.60 14.75
N ALA A 106 -0.92 16.82 13.73
CA ALA A 106 -0.88 17.29 12.35
C ALA A 106 -2.25 17.77 11.87
N PHE A 107 -2.24 18.74 10.96
CA PHE A 107 -3.45 19.27 10.35
C PHE A 107 -4.19 18.15 9.60
N VAL A 108 -5.49 18.08 9.84
CA VAL A 108 -6.38 17.16 9.14
C VAL A 108 -6.77 17.79 7.81
N HIS A 109 -6.61 17.06 6.72
CA HIS A 109 -7.05 17.49 5.39
C HIS A 109 -8.13 16.52 4.91
N GLY A 110 -9.30 17.05 4.52
CA GLY A 110 -10.25 16.34 3.68
C GLY A 110 -11.03 15.20 4.33
N GLY A 111 -12.18 14.88 3.76
CA GLY A 111 -12.71 13.52 3.78
C GLY A 111 -11.84 12.63 2.89
N ASP A 112 -11.47 11.46 3.40
CA ASP A 112 -10.86 10.37 2.63
C ASP A 112 -11.55 9.08 3.07
N VAL A 113 -12.67 8.78 2.43
CA VAL A 113 -13.58 7.69 2.79
C VAL A 113 -12.88 6.34 2.74
N THR A 114 -11.96 6.16 1.79
CA THR A 114 -11.22 4.91 1.63
C THR A 114 -10.23 4.71 2.77
N SER A 115 -9.47 5.76 3.09
CA SER A 115 -8.52 5.73 4.20
C SER A 115 -9.22 5.61 5.54
N ASP A 116 -10.38 6.25 5.72
CA ASP A 116 -11.20 6.15 6.92
C ASP A 116 -11.78 4.74 7.08
N ALA A 117 -12.29 4.14 6.00
CA ALA A 117 -12.78 2.76 6.01
C ALA A 117 -11.67 1.78 6.42
N ARG A 118 -10.48 1.86 5.80
CA ARG A 118 -9.34 1.01 6.18
C ARG A 118 -8.92 1.23 7.63
N MET A 119 -8.86 2.49 8.07
CA MET A 119 -8.50 2.83 9.45
C MET A 119 -9.49 2.23 10.46
N LEU A 120 -10.79 2.32 10.21
CA LEU A 120 -11.83 1.71 11.03
C LEU A 120 -11.69 0.19 11.08
N CYS A 121 -11.62 -0.46 9.90
CA CYS A 121 -11.47 -1.92 9.83
C CYS A 121 -10.24 -2.44 10.57
N GLU A 122 -9.15 -1.68 10.61
CA GLU A 122 -7.89 -2.12 11.25
C GLU A 122 -7.77 -1.76 12.74
N ARG A 123 -8.38 -0.67 13.19
CA ARG A 123 -8.07 -0.08 14.51
C ARG A 123 -9.26 0.08 15.43
N ARG A 124 -10.48 -0.03 14.92
CA ARG A 124 -11.69 0.33 15.64
C ARG A 124 -12.64 -0.86 15.71
N PRO A 125 -13.44 -0.93 16.77
CA PRO A 125 -14.37 -2.03 16.94
C PRO A 125 -15.61 -1.80 16.06
N ALA A 126 -16.28 -2.88 15.63
CA ALA A 126 -17.34 -2.82 14.63
C ALA A 126 -18.57 -2.01 15.07
N GLU A 127 -18.76 -1.84 16.38
CA GLU A 127 -19.84 -1.05 16.97
C GLU A 127 -19.75 0.42 16.57
N GLU A 128 -18.57 0.94 16.19
CA GLU A 128 -18.41 2.33 15.72
C GLU A 128 -18.80 2.52 14.26
N ASN A 129 -19.10 1.44 13.52
CA ASN A 129 -19.45 1.53 12.11
C ASN A 129 -20.77 2.28 11.85
N HIS A 130 -21.71 2.29 12.80
CA HIS A 130 -22.98 3.01 12.66
C HIS A 130 -22.78 4.51 12.42
N ALA A 131 -21.80 5.10 13.09
CA ALA A 131 -21.49 6.51 12.90
C ALA A 131 -20.80 6.74 11.54
N PHE A 132 -20.02 5.76 11.07
CA PHE A 132 -19.34 5.85 9.78
C PHE A 132 -20.35 5.79 8.64
N GLU A 133 -21.31 4.87 8.74
CA GLU A 133 -22.47 4.79 7.85
C GLU A 133 -23.31 6.07 7.91
N SER A 134 -23.48 6.67 9.10
CA SER A 134 -24.15 7.98 9.19
C SER A 134 -23.38 9.08 8.44
N LEU A 135 -22.04 9.00 8.42
CA LEU A 135 -21.18 9.97 7.75
C LEU A 135 -21.13 9.79 6.23
N TYR A 136 -21.04 8.55 5.74
CA TYR A 136 -20.79 8.23 4.33
C TYR A 136 -21.93 7.50 3.61
N GLY A 137 -22.94 7.03 4.36
CA GLY A 137 -24.06 6.23 3.85
C GLY A 137 -23.73 4.76 3.62
N LEU A 138 -22.48 4.32 3.77
CA LEU A 138 -22.02 2.95 3.52
C LEU A 138 -21.18 2.46 4.70
N GLN A 139 -21.14 1.13 4.89
CA GLN A 139 -20.24 0.47 5.81
C GLN A 139 -18.79 0.52 5.32
N PRO A 140 -17.78 0.44 6.23
CA PRO A 140 -16.38 0.42 5.84
C PRO A 140 -16.05 -0.65 4.79
N GLN A 141 -16.59 -1.86 4.94
CA GLN A 141 -16.33 -2.97 4.03
C GLN A 141 -16.91 -2.72 2.62
N GLU A 142 -18.06 -2.05 2.52
CA GLU A 142 -18.68 -1.70 1.24
C GLU A 142 -17.85 -0.65 0.51
N ILE A 143 -17.25 0.31 1.22
CA ILE A 143 -16.32 1.28 0.64
C ILE A 143 -15.07 0.58 0.06
N LEU A 144 -14.53 -0.41 0.78
CA LEU A 144 -13.38 -1.17 0.29
C LEU A 144 -13.75 -1.99 -0.96
N GLY A 145 -14.92 -2.63 -0.95
CA GLY A 145 -15.44 -3.33 -2.13
C GLY A 145 -15.67 -2.38 -3.32
N LEU A 146 -16.20 -1.19 -3.07
CA LEU A 146 -16.40 -0.15 -4.09
C LEU A 146 -15.07 0.33 -4.71
N GLN A 147 -14.01 0.44 -3.89
CA GLN A 147 -12.68 0.77 -4.37
C GLN A 147 -12.13 -0.32 -5.31
N GLU A 148 -12.26 -1.59 -4.92
CA GLU A 148 -11.81 -2.73 -5.71
C GLU A 148 -12.60 -2.87 -7.02
N ALA A 149 -13.90 -2.56 -6.98
CA ALA A 149 -14.78 -2.59 -8.15
C ALA A 149 -14.64 -1.37 -9.08
N GLY A 150 -13.75 -0.41 -8.77
CA GLY A 150 -13.47 0.74 -9.62
C GLY A 150 -14.50 1.87 -9.54
N GLY A 151 -15.28 1.97 -8.45
CA GLY A 151 -16.31 2.98 -8.20
C GLY A 151 -15.79 4.41 -7.94
N ARG A 152 -14.84 4.89 -8.75
CA ARG A 152 -14.09 6.14 -8.52
C ARG A 152 -14.97 7.38 -8.42
N LYS A 153 -16.00 7.51 -9.27
CA LYS A 153 -16.92 8.67 -9.27
C LYS A 153 -17.65 8.78 -7.93
N VAL A 154 -18.20 7.66 -7.46
CA VAL A 154 -18.88 7.57 -6.17
C VAL A 154 -17.91 7.88 -5.01
N LEU A 155 -16.71 7.30 -5.01
CA LEU A 155 -15.71 7.57 -3.97
C LEU A 155 -15.31 9.05 -3.88
N LEU A 156 -15.21 9.75 -5.02
CA LEU A 156 -14.93 11.19 -5.04
C LEU A 156 -16.06 12.00 -4.40
N LEU A 157 -17.32 11.67 -4.71
CA LEU A 157 -18.48 12.29 -4.06
C LEU A 157 -18.47 12.00 -2.56
N LEU A 158 -18.21 10.76 -2.15
CA LEU A 158 -18.17 10.39 -0.73
C LEU A 158 -17.04 11.10 0.03
N ASN A 159 -15.88 11.30 -0.59
CA ASN A 159 -14.82 12.15 -0.03
C ASN A 159 -15.30 13.58 0.21
N PHE A 160 -16.03 14.16 -0.75
CA PHE A 160 -16.59 15.49 -0.62
C PHE A 160 -17.65 15.58 0.49
N VAL A 161 -18.57 14.61 0.55
CA VAL A 161 -19.59 14.50 1.60
C VAL A 161 -18.93 14.36 2.97
N GLY A 162 -17.93 13.48 3.08
CA GLY A 162 -17.14 13.29 4.30
C GLY A 162 -16.46 14.57 4.73
N ASP A 163 -15.76 15.26 3.83
CA ASP A 163 -15.07 16.52 4.16
C ASP A 163 -16.04 17.55 4.72
N THR A 164 -17.17 17.70 4.05
CA THR A 164 -18.23 18.66 4.37
C THR A 164 -18.83 18.36 5.74
N ARG A 165 -19.20 17.11 6.00
CA ARG A 165 -19.80 16.67 7.27
C ARG A 165 -18.79 16.67 8.43
N LEU A 166 -17.55 16.25 8.22
CA LEU A 166 -16.47 16.30 9.23
C LEU A 166 -16.14 17.74 9.65
N GLN A 167 -16.29 18.71 8.75
CA GLN A 167 -16.13 20.13 9.04
C GLN A 167 -17.40 20.77 9.64
N ALA A 168 -18.45 19.99 9.91
CA ALA A 168 -19.76 20.45 10.36
C ALA A 168 -20.40 21.50 9.43
N LYS A 169 -20.07 21.45 8.13
CA LYS A 169 -20.65 22.33 7.12
C LYS A 169 -21.89 21.66 6.56
N TRP A 170 -23.06 22.05 7.04
CA TRP A 170 -24.32 21.53 6.50
C TRP A 170 -24.72 22.35 5.26
N ILE A 171 -24.23 21.93 4.09
CA ILE A 171 -24.50 22.59 2.79
C ILE A 171 -25.45 21.80 1.88
N PHE A 172 -25.88 20.63 2.34
CA PHE A 172 -26.81 19.75 1.64
C PHE A 172 -28.25 20.17 1.95
N ASN A 173 -29.07 20.25 0.92
CA ASN A 173 -30.52 20.37 1.03
C ASN A 173 -31.17 18.98 0.98
N GLN A 174 -32.50 18.92 1.10
CA GLN A 174 -33.24 17.66 1.06
C GLN A 174 -33.01 16.87 -0.25
N ALA A 175 -32.95 17.55 -1.40
CA ALA A 175 -32.74 16.89 -2.69
C ALA A 175 -31.34 16.28 -2.83
N ASP A 176 -30.32 16.93 -2.24
CA ASP A 176 -28.96 16.40 -2.17
C ASP A 176 -28.91 15.12 -1.31
N ASP A 177 -29.60 15.11 -0.16
CA ASP A 177 -29.68 13.94 0.72
C ASP A 177 -30.47 12.79 0.10
N GLU A 178 -31.49 13.09 -0.71
CA GLU A 178 -32.23 12.10 -1.50
C GLU A 178 -31.35 11.51 -2.60
N SER A 179 -30.60 12.36 -3.32
CA SER A 179 -29.66 11.92 -4.36
C SER A 179 -28.54 11.05 -3.77
N LEU A 180 -27.99 11.44 -2.62
CA LEU A 180 -26.97 10.64 -1.94
C LEU A 180 -27.51 9.28 -1.49
N ARG A 181 -28.74 9.24 -0.93
CA ARG A 181 -29.40 7.98 -0.55
C ARG A 181 -29.62 7.07 -1.75
N GLU A 182 -29.99 7.64 -2.89
CA GLU A 182 -30.18 6.88 -4.12
C GLU A 182 -28.85 6.30 -4.65
N ILE A 183 -27.77 7.09 -4.64
CA ILE A 183 -26.42 6.61 -5.02
C ILE A 183 -26.00 5.45 -4.12
N VAL A 184 -26.18 5.58 -2.80
CA VAL A 184 -25.88 4.54 -1.81
C VAL A 184 -26.71 3.28 -2.09
N ARG A 185 -28.00 3.42 -2.36
CA ARG A 185 -28.88 2.30 -2.72
C ARG A 185 -28.38 1.57 -3.97
N LEU A 186 -28.00 2.30 -5.02
CA LEU A 186 -27.46 1.72 -6.26
C LEU A 186 -26.13 0.99 -6.03
N VAL A 187 -25.27 1.50 -5.15
CA VAL A 187 -24.04 0.80 -4.74
C VAL A 187 -24.38 -0.52 -4.05
N GLY A 188 -25.33 -0.53 -3.10
CA GLY A 188 -25.79 -1.75 -2.43
C GLY A 188 -26.42 -2.78 -3.38
N GLU A 189 -26.99 -2.33 -4.50
CA GLU A 189 -27.52 -3.17 -5.58
C GLU A 189 -26.47 -3.58 -6.62
N ASN A 190 -25.19 -3.21 -6.42
CA ASN A 190 -24.10 -3.45 -7.36
C ASN A 190 -24.31 -2.81 -8.75
N ARG A 191 -25.06 -1.70 -8.82
CA ARG A 191 -25.33 -0.92 -10.05
C ARG A 191 -24.37 0.26 -10.15
N LEU A 192 -23.07 -0.06 -10.25
CA LEU A 192 -22.00 0.94 -10.10
C LEU A 192 -21.92 1.97 -11.22
N GLU A 193 -22.29 1.62 -12.45
CA GLU A 193 -22.33 2.58 -13.56
C GLU A 193 -23.37 3.67 -13.30
N GLU A 194 -24.60 3.27 -12.97
CA GLU A 194 -25.69 4.20 -12.67
C GLU A 194 -25.41 5.05 -11.43
N ALA A 195 -24.84 4.44 -10.38
CA ALA A 195 -24.39 5.15 -9.20
C ALA A 195 -23.31 6.20 -9.56
N GLY A 196 -22.41 5.84 -10.48
CA GLY A 196 -21.36 6.73 -10.97
C GLY A 196 -21.90 7.91 -11.76
N ASP A 197 -22.87 7.69 -12.63
CA ASP A 197 -23.49 8.74 -13.44
C ASP A 197 -24.30 9.71 -12.58
N LEU A 198 -25.04 9.19 -11.58
CA LEU A 198 -25.75 10.02 -10.62
C LEU A 198 -24.77 10.80 -9.71
N ALA A 199 -23.65 10.20 -9.33
CA ALA A 199 -22.61 10.87 -8.56
C ALA A 199 -21.91 12.00 -9.34
N GLU A 200 -21.74 11.84 -10.66
CA GLU A 200 -21.19 12.88 -11.54
C GLU A 200 -22.16 14.03 -11.78
N ALA A 201 -23.46 13.74 -11.83
CA ALA A 201 -24.50 14.77 -11.89
C ALA A 201 -24.66 15.56 -10.58
N PHE A 202 -24.05 15.10 -9.48
CA PHE A 202 -24.12 15.77 -8.19
C PHE A 202 -23.40 17.13 -8.24
N PRO A 203 -24.01 18.23 -7.79
CA PRO A 203 -23.50 19.59 -8.04
C PRO A 203 -22.35 20.00 -7.10
N VAL A 204 -21.27 19.20 -7.03
CA VAL A 204 -20.15 19.39 -6.09
C VAL A 204 -19.50 20.77 -6.22
N GLU A 205 -19.23 21.24 -7.44
CA GLU A 205 -18.56 22.52 -7.69
C GLU A 205 -19.37 23.71 -7.17
N GLN A 206 -20.68 23.70 -7.40
CA GLN A 206 -21.59 24.73 -6.91
C GLN A 206 -21.58 24.77 -5.37
N LYS A 207 -21.52 23.59 -4.73
CA LYS A 207 -21.45 23.47 -3.26
C LYS A 207 -20.11 23.94 -2.70
N ILE A 208 -19.00 23.69 -3.41
CA ILE A 208 -17.68 24.22 -3.06
C ILE A 208 -17.69 25.76 -3.11
N GLU A 209 -18.28 26.34 -4.14
CA GLU A 209 -18.36 27.80 -4.31
C GLU A 209 -19.18 28.44 -3.18
N ILE A 210 -20.35 27.90 -2.85
CA ILE A 210 -21.15 28.33 -1.69
C ILE A 210 -20.30 28.29 -0.41
N THR A 211 -19.55 27.21 -0.20
CA THR A 211 -18.72 27.05 1.00
C THR A 211 -17.59 28.08 1.09
N ARG A 212 -17.02 28.52 -0.04
CA ARG A 212 -15.98 29.55 -0.09
C ARG A 212 -16.53 30.94 0.22
N HIS A 213 -17.78 31.22 -0.15
CA HIS A 213 -18.40 32.53 0.03
C HIS A 213 -19.21 32.68 1.33
N ALA A 214 -19.67 31.58 1.93
CA ALA A 214 -20.57 31.60 3.09
C ALA A 214 -19.88 31.71 4.46
N LEU A 215 -18.55 31.64 4.55
CA LEU A 215 -17.86 31.66 5.83
C LEU A 215 -16.95 32.88 5.97
N PRO A 216 -17.10 33.71 7.03
CA PRO A 216 -16.02 34.60 7.42
C PRO A 216 -14.83 33.69 7.73
N SER A 217 -13.66 34.00 7.16
CA SER A 217 -12.41 33.31 7.43
C SER A 217 -12.33 33.04 8.94
N ARG A 218 -12.48 31.78 9.36
CA ARG A 218 -12.16 31.38 10.73
C ARG A 218 -10.71 31.77 10.88
N ASN A 219 -10.49 32.86 11.59
CA ASN A 219 -9.18 33.30 12.04
C ASN A 219 -8.78 32.26 13.08
N TRP A 220 -8.33 31.09 12.61
CA TRP A 220 -7.61 30.12 13.42
C TRP A 220 -6.38 30.87 13.86
N GLY A 221 -6.45 31.52 15.02
CA GLY A 221 -5.47 32.49 15.47
C GLY A 221 -4.08 32.00 15.12
N LEU A 222 -3.47 32.65 14.13
CA LEU A 222 -2.03 32.68 13.94
C LEU A 222 -1.47 33.47 15.12
N GLY A 223 -1.69 32.96 16.34
CA GLY A 223 -0.88 33.28 17.49
C GLY A 223 0.49 32.76 17.11
N GLN A 224 1.40 33.69 16.88
CA GLN A 224 2.82 33.50 16.68
C GLN A 224 3.29 32.26 17.43
N MET A 225 3.62 31.19 16.70
CA MET A 225 4.39 30.11 17.30
C MET A 225 5.78 30.67 17.57
N PRO A 226 6.27 30.64 18.82
CA PRO A 226 7.66 30.95 19.07
C PRO A 226 8.51 29.87 18.41
N LEU A 227 9.42 30.30 17.56
CA LEU A 227 10.51 29.47 17.07
C LEU A 227 11.39 29.12 18.28
N TYR A 228 11.29 27.87 18.73
CA TYR A 228 12.28 27.22 19.59
C TYR A 228 12.77 25.96 18.90
#